data_AF-A0A2V2V8L5-F1
#
_entry.id   AF-A0A2V2V8L5-F1
#
_cell.length_a   1.000
_cell.length_b   1.000
_cell.length_c   1.000
_cell.angle_alpha   90.00
_cell.angle_beta   90.00
_cell.angle_gamma   90.00
#
_symmetry.space_group_name_H-M   'P 1'
#
loop_
_entity.id
_entity.type
_entity.pdbx_description
1 polymer ?
#
loop_
_entity_poly.entity_id
_entity_poly.type
_entity_poly.pdbx_seq_one_letter_code
_entity_poly.pdbx_strand_id
1 'polypeptide(L)'
;MVVHEIAAQPASEVADVARSLAVKGDRVEAVYIAHEILEENLAKLPVMIAETRKPTSSYLDPWKSISETMESLCQDVELCLQLFSVGANIQRFKGLRTVASLYDQKKPAADRLRGFFLIVSLSFTVDDAVTPMPARILLKFAQVICIFDAIQAAEWLSVGVQNMLDAGRLSQLSESFLASRSLICISVFGGKKTAPGCGKAKGTKASLMTAILTLLIRCRADAGVKRMEVHEREHDLRGFLEDDKLKSLLHFESVCATAMAEKKQRIQEKMARRTANKRATAATKKDGVDSKEMNADAHGDSTSYRRYLHSSLEYFLGSEWRQRPSRIVLFVAGVILLLLMIRQVASIVARGLRKMKSLPHGARKTLTL
;
A
#
# COMPACT_ATOMS: atom_id res chain seq x y z
N MET A 1 -42.13 13.50 2.03
CA MET A 1 -40.97 13.89 1.19
C MET A 1 -40.01 14.67 2.08
N VAL A 2 -39.00 13.98 2.61
CA VAL A 2 -37.97 14.63 3.45
C VAL A 2 -36.76 14.80 2.56
N VAL A 3 -36.59 16.01 2.04
CA VAL A 3 -35.37 16.45 1.38
C VAL A 3 -34.38 16.69 2.52
N HIS A 4 -33.46 15.74 2.75
CA HIS A 4 -32.35 15.99 3.64
C HIS A 4 -31.40 16.97 2.95
N GLU A 5 -31.45 18.17 3.48
CA GLU A 5 -30.52 19.27 3.29
C GLU A 5 -29.11 18.79 3.67
N ILE A 6 -28.38 18.21 2.71
CA ILE A 6 -26.92 18.07 2.79
C ILE A 6 -26.36 19.45 2.46
N ALA A 7 -26.51 20.38 3.41
CA ALA A 7 -25.65 21.54 3.47
C ALA A 7 -24.22 21.01 3.62
N ALA A 8 -23.32 21.49 2.76
CA ALA A 8 -21.93 21.06 2.67
C ALA A 8 -21.25 21.03 4.05
N GLN A 9 -21.21 19.84 4.66
CA GLN A 9 -20.38 19.62 5.85
C GLN A 9 -18.93 19.80 5.42
N PRO A 10 -18.09 20.46 6.24
CA PRO A 10 -16.67 20.61 5.92
C PRO A 10 -16.07 19.21 5.73
N ALA A 11 -15.28 19.02 4.66
CA ALA A 11 -14.68 17.71 4.31
C ALA A 11 -13.96 17.03 5.49
N SER A 12 -13.46 17.82 6.45
CA SER A 12 -12.90 17.37 7.73
C SER A 12 -13.89 16.53 8.56
N GLU A 13 -15.15 16.93 8.68
CA GLU A 13 -16.15 16.23 9.49
C GLU A 13 -16.52 14.88 8.88
N VAL A 14 -16.61 14.81 7.55
CA VAL A 14 -17.00 13.58 6.84
C VAL A 14 -15.86 12.55 6.81
N ALA A 15 -14.60 13.00 6.70
CA ALA A 15 -13.43 12.13 6.85
C ALA A 15 -13.35 11.54 8.27
N ASP A 16 -13.69 12.32 9.30
CA ASP A 16 -13.73 11.85 10.69
C ASP A 16 -14.90 10.88 10.94
N VAL A 17 -16.04 11.06 10.25
CA VAL A 17 -17.13 10.07 10.24
C VAL A 17 -16.67 8.74 9.66
N ALA A 18 -16.01 8.73 8.50
CA ALA A 18 -15.49 7.49 7.90
C ALA A 18 -14.47 6.79 8.82
N ARG A 19 -13.56 7.55 9.45
CA ARG A 19 -12.62 7.00 10.44
C ARG A 19 -13.34 6.44 11.67
N SER A 20 -14.35 7.15 12.19
CA SER A 20 -15.15 6.72 13.33
C SER A 20 -15.88 5.40 13.03
N LEU A 21 -16.48 5.29 11.84
CA LEU A 21 -17.18 4.08 11.39
C LEU A 21 -16.23 2.90 11.25
N ALA A 22 -15.04 3.13 10.67
CA ALA A 22 -14.00 2.10 10.57
C ALA A 22 -13.58 1.58 11.95
N VAL A 23 -13.43 2.45 12.94
CA VAL A 23 -13.11 2.08 14.34
C VAL A 23 -14.28 1.34 15.01
N LYS A 24 -15.52 1.73 14.71
CA LYS A 24 -16.74 1.09 15.23
C LYS A 24 -17.04 -0.27 14.58
N GLY A 25 -16.27 -0.68 13.58
CA GLY A 25 -16.41 -1.97 12.90
C GLY A 25 -17.29 -1.93 11.64
N ASP A 26 -17.83 -0.77 11.26
CA ASP A 26 -18.58 -0.57 10.02
C ASP A 26 -17.64 -0.14 8.88
N ARG A 27 -16.75 -1.07 8.49
CA ARG A 27 -15.72 -0.81 7.48
C ARG A 27 -16.31 -0.59 6.09
N VAL A 28 -17.40 -1.28 5.75
CA VAL A 28 -17.98 -1.22 4.41
C VAL A 28 -18.56 0.16 4.16
N GLU A 29 -19.31 0.72 5.12
CA GLU A 29 -19.85 2.07 4.96
C GLU A 29 -18.76 3.13 5.02
N ALA A 30 -17.75 2.95 5.88
CA ALA A 30 -16.57 3.82 5.90
C ALA A 30 -15.85 3.89 4.54
N VAL A 31 -15.74 2.78 3.82
CA VAL A 31 -15.15 2.76 2.47
C VAL A 31 -15.99 3.56 1.49
N TYR A 32 -17.32 3.37 1.46
CA TYR A 32 -18.15 4.14 0.53
C TYR A 32 -18.08 5.64 0.80
N ILE A 33 -18.20 6.06 2.06
CA ILE A 33 -18.14 7.48 2.43
C ILE A 33 -16.79 8.08 2.01
N ALA A 34 -15.67 7.42 2.31
CA ALA A 34 -14.35 7.90 1.94
C ALA A 34 -14.19 8.04 0.42
N HIS A 35 -14.69 7.07 -0.35
CA HIS A 35 -14.60 7.08 -1.81
C HIS A 35 -15.57 8.07 -2.48
N GLU A 36 -16.73 8.32 -1.87
CA GLU A 36 -17.71 9.32 -2.33
C GLU A 36 -17.12 10.73 -2.22
N ILE A 37 -16.56 11.09 -1.06
CA ILE A 37 -15.85 12.37 -0.86
C ILE A 37 -14.71 12.53 -1.87
N LEU A 38 -13.92 11.47 -2.05
CA LEU A 38 -12.82 11.49 -3.01
C LEU A 38 -13.31 11.75 -4.44
N GLU A 39 -14.35 11.05 -4.91
CA GLU A 39 -14.87 11.25 -6.27
C GLU A 39 -15.47 12.64 -6.48
N GLU A 40 -16.12 13.20 -5.47
CA GLU A 40 -16.59 14.59 -5.52
C GLU A 40 -15.43 15.58 -5.69
N ASN A 41 -14.36 15.42 -4.90
CA ASN A 41 -13.21 16.31 -4.96
C ASN A 41 -12.39 16.13 -6.25
N LEU A 42 -12.28 14.89 -6.75
CA LEU A 42 -11.67 14.60 -8.05
C LEU A 42 -12.46 15.23 -9.22
N ALA A 43 -13.80 15.27 -9.13
CA ALA A 43 -14.64 15.87 -10.16
C ALA A 43 -14.52 17.41 -10.19
N LYS A 44 -14.29 18.06 -9.05
CA LYS A 44 -14.10 19.52 -8.93
C LYS A 44 -12.73 19.97 -9.46
N LEU A 45 -11.71 19.13 -9.30
CA LEU A 45 -10.31 19.50 -9.55
C LEU A 45 -10.04 20.01 -10.99
N PRO A 46 -10.47 19.34 -12.08
CA PRO A 46 -10.24 19.82 -13.44
C PRO A 46 -10.81 21.21 -13.70
N VAL A 47 -12.01 21.50 -13.16
CA VAL A 47 -12.68 22.80 -13.32
C VAL A 47 -11.87 23.89 -12.62
N MET A 48 -11.40 23.63 -11.40
CA MET A 48 -10.59 24.58 -10.65
C MET A 48 -9.24 24.86 -11.32
N ILE A 49 -8.58 23.81 -11.85
CA ILE A 49 -7.35 23.96 -12.65
C ILE A 49 -7.61 24.82 -13.88
N ALA A 50 -8.70 24.59 -14.61
CA ALA A 50 -9.06 25.37 -15.79
C ALA A 50 -9.32 26.84 -15.44
N GLU A 51 -9.98 27.12 -14.32
CA GLU A 51 -10.30 28.48 -13.87
C GLU A 51 -9.06 29.31 -13.53
N THR A 52 -8.00 28.70 -12.96
CA THR A 52 -6.74 29.44 -12.73
C THR A 52 -6.00 29.88 -13.97
N ARG A 53 -6.36 29.35 -15.14
CA ARG A 53 -5.78 29.78 -16.42
C ARG A 53 -6.48 31.02 -16.97
N LYS A 54 -7.64 31.40 -16.43
CA LYS A 54 -8.40 32.57 -16.88
C LYS A 54 -7.96 33.80 -16.07
N PRO A 55 -7.82 35.00 -16.68
CA PRO A 55 -7.55 36.22 -15.93
C PRO A 55 -8.72 36.51 -14.98
N THR A 56 -8.47 36.43 -13.68
CA THR A 56 -9.50 36.70 -12.66
C THR A 56 -9.72 38.20 -12.48
N SER A 57 -10.95 38.67 -12.71
CA SER A 57 -11.42 40.03 -12.37
C SER A 57 -12.05 40.12 -10.97
N SER A 58 -11.96 39.05 -10.16
CA SER A 58 -12.69 38.92 -8.89
C SER A 58 -11.78 39.07 -7.66
N TYR A 59 -12.35 39.60 -6.57
CA TYR A 59 -11.72 39.79 -5.25
C TYR A 59 -11.33 38.49 -4.51
N LEU A 60 -11.64 37.30 -5.05
CA LEU A 60 -11.32 36.01 -4.45
C LEU A 60 -9.98 35.49 -4.97
N ASP A 61 -9.07 35.11 -4.06
CA ASP A 61 -7.78 34.49 -4.37
C ASP A 61 -7.99 33.03 -4.84
N PRO A 62 -7.87 32.73 -6.16
CA PRO A 62 -8.13 31.39 -6.69
C PRO A 62 -7.11 30.36 -6.18
N TRP A 63 -5.92 30.81 -5.78
CA TRP A 63 -4.86 29.95 -5.27
C TRP A 63 -5.17 29.37 -3.89
N LYS A 64 -5.94 30.11 -3.07
CA LYS A 64 -6.40 29.62 -1.77
C LYS A 64 -7.34 28.42 -1.93
N SER A 65 -8.32 28.52 -2.83
CA SER A 65 -9.31 27.46 -3.07
C SER A 65 -8.65 26.18 -3.61
N ILE A 66 -7.71 26.32 -4.56
CA ILE A 66 -6.94 25.18 -5.09
C ILE A 66 -6.03 24.59 -4.02
N SER A 67 -5.39 25.43 -3.22
CA SER A 67 -4.55 24.98 -2.10
C SER A 67 -5.34 24.09 -1.13
N GLU A 68 -6.52 24.53 -0.70
CA GLU A 68 -7.41 23.79 0.19
C GLU A 68 -7.90 22.47 -0.45
N THR A 69 -8.27 22.52 -1.73
CA THR A 69 -8.71 21.34 -2.48
C THR A 69 -7.60 20.30 -2.64
N MET A 70 -6.37 20.74 -2.94
CA MET A 70 -5.20 19.86 -3.06
C MET A 70 -4.86 19.21 -1.71
N GLU A 71 -5.01 19.96 -0.61
CA GLU A 71 -4.81 19.41 0.73
C GLU A 71 -5.88 18.36 1.08
N SER A 72 -7.16 18.63 0.80
CA SER A 72 -8.27 17.67 0.98
C SER A 72 -8.03 16.40 0.18
N LEU A 73 -7.72 16.52 -1.11
CA LEU A 73 -7.45 15.37 -1.98
C LEU A 73 -6.31 14.48 -1.45
N CYS A 74 -5.25 15.08 -0.90
CA CYS A 74 -4.17 14.32 -0.27
C CYS A 74 -4.68 13.49 0.92
N GLN A 75 -5.60 14.03 1.71
CA GLN A 75 -6.18 13.35 2.87
C GLN A 75 -7.17 12.26 2.45
N ASP A 76 -8.01 12.54 1.44
CA ASP A 76 -9.05 11.64 0.95
C ASP A 76 -8.44 10.39 0.31
N VAL A 77 -7.41 10.57 -0.53
CA VAL A 77 -6.67 9.45 -1.12
C VAL A 77 -5.96 8.63 -0.04
N GLU A 78 -5.35 9.29 0.94
CA GLU A 78 -4.70 8.61 2.06
C GLU A 78 -5.70 7.76 2.85
N LEU A 79 -6.90 8.29 3.13
CA LEU A 79 -7.96 7.57 3.83
C LEU A 79 -8.43 6.35 3.04
N CYS A 80 -8.69 6.50 1.73
CA CYS A 80 -9.09 5.39 0.87
C CYS A 80 -8.05 4.27 0.86
N LEU A 81 -6.77 4.62 0.75
CA LEU A 81 -5.65 3.67 0.78
C LEU A 81 -5.46 3.02 2.16
N GLN A 82 -5.74 3.72 3.26
CA GLN A 82 -5.73 3.15 4.62
C GLN A 82 -6.87 2.14 4.84
N LEU A 83 -8.04 2.42 4.26
CA LEU A 83 -9.21 1.54 4.33
C LEU A 83 -9.12 0.36 3.35
N PHE A 84 -8.23 0.41 2.38
CA PHE A 84 -7.97 -0.70 1.47
C PHE A 84 -7.50 -1.96 2.22
N SER A 85 -8.03 -3.11 1.80
CA SER A 85 -7.57 -4.42 2.26
C SER A 85 -7.73 -5.42 1.13
N VAL A 86 -6.69 -6.21 0.88
CA VAL A 86 -6.64 -7.21 -0.20
C VAL A 86 -7.78 -8.22 -0.08
N GLY A 87 -8.14 -8.59 1.16
CA GLY A 87 -9.17 -9.57 1.48
C GLY A 87 -10.56 -8.98 1.72
N ALA A 88 -10.75 -7.67 1.62
CA ALA A 88 -12.08 -7.08 1.74
C ALA A 88 -12.95 -7.49 0.54
N ASN A 89 -14.16 -7.98 0.82
CA ASN A 89 -15.18 -8.23 -0.19
C ASN A 89 -16.25 -7.16 -0.14
N ILE A 90 -16.24 -6.27 -1.13
CA ILE A 90 -17.24 -5.23 -1.31
C ILE A 90 -18.17 -5.70 -2.42
N GLN A 91 -19.32 -6.26 -2.02
CA GLN A 91 -20.25 -6.90 -2.95
C GLN A 91 -21.15 -5.92 -3.71
N ARG A 92 -21.29 -4.68 -3.23
CA ARG A 92 -22.12 -3.66 -3.86
C ARG A 92 -21.22 -2.58 -4.49
N PHE A 93 -21.50 -2.18 -5.71
CA PHE A 93 -20.86 -1.01 -6.29
C PHE A 93 -21.91 0.10 -6.30
N LYS A 94 -21.80 1.08 -5.40
CA LYS A 94 -22.72 2.25 -5.34
C LYS A 94 -22.45 3.23 -6.52
N GLY A 95 -22.11 2.73 -7.71
CA GLY A 95 -21.74 3.54 -8.88
C GLY A 95 -20.35 4.20 -8.82
N LEU A 96 -19.63 4.10 -7.69
CA LEU A 96 -18.31 4.71 -7.50
C LEU A 96 -17.22 3.99 -8.32
N ARG A 97 -16.60 4.71 -9.26
CA ARG A 97 -15.52 4.21 -10.14
C ARG A 97 -14.29 3.81 -9.37
N THR A 98 -13.95 4.57 -8.33
CA THR A 98 -12.80 4.32 -7.46
C THR A 98 -12.97 3.04 -6.64
N VAL A 99 -14.17 2.76 -6.13
CA VAL A 99 -14.49 1.49 -5.46
C VAL A 99 -14.46 0.33 -6.45
N ALA A 100 -15.09 0.50 -7.62
CA ALA A 100 -15.12 -0.51 -8.67
C ALA A 100 -13.70 -0.92 -9.11
N SER A 101 -12.78 0.02 -9.18
CA SER A 101 -11.38 -0.24 -9.56
C SER A 101 -10.57 -0.88 -8.41
N LEU A 102 -10.66 -0.31 -7.20
CA LEU A 102 -9.81 -0.72 -6.08
C LEU A 102 -10.24 -2.04 -5.43
N TYR A 103 -11.51 -2.45 -5.56
CA TYR A 103 -12.06 -3.67 -4.95
C TYR A 103 -12.52 -4.72 -5.97
N ASP A 104 -12.12 -4.61 -7.24
CA ASP A 104 -12.38 -5.64 -8.26
C ASP A 104 -11.62 -6.94 -7.93
N GLN A 105 -12.31 -7.89 -7.29
CA GLN A 105 -11.72 -9.17 -6.87
C GLN A 105 -11.26 -10.05 -8.04
N LYS A 106 -11.66 -9.73 -9.28
CA LYS A 106 -11.18 -10.44 -10.47
C LYS A 106 -9.73 -10.07 -10.82
N LYS A 107 -9.23 -8.95 -10.28
CA LYS A 107 -7.88 -8.43 -10.57
C LYS A 107 -6.90 -8.67 -9.42
N PRO A 108 -5.62 -8.95 -9.72
CA PRO A 108 -4.54 -8.89 -8.75
C PRO A 108 -4.52 -7.58 -7.96
N ALA A 109 -4.02 -7.60 -6.72
CA ALA A 109 -3.96 -6.41 -5.86
C ALA A 109 -3.16 -5.26 -6.50
N ALA A 110 -2.05 -5.57 -7.19
CA ALA A 110 -1.26 -4.57 -7.91
C ALA A 110 -2.07 -3.88 -9.02
N ASP A 111 -2.84 -4.64 -9.81
CA ASP A 111 -3.65 -4.09 -10.90
C ASP A 111 -4.81 -3.24 -10.40
N ARG A 112 -5.42 -3.62 -9.28
CA ARG A 112 -6.42 -2.80 -8.58
C ARG A 112 -5.85 -1.45 -8.14
N LEU A 113 -4.65 -1.45 -7.55
CA LEU A 113 -3.97 -0.24 -7.11
C LEU A 113 -3.56 0.65 -8.30
N ARG A 114 -3.05 0.06 -9.39
CA ARG A 114 -2.77 0.80 -10.64
C ARG A 114 -4.03 1.39 -11.23
N GLY A 115 -5.13 0.63 -11.27
CA GLY A 115 -6.42 1.12 -11.74
C GLY A 115 -6.95 2.28 -10.90
N PHE A 116 -6.80 2.22 -9.57
CA PHE A 116 -7.18 3.33 -8.69
C PHE A 116 -6.28 4.55 -8.89
N PHE A 117 -4.97 4.34 -9.02
CA PHE A 117 -4.01 5.40 -9.34
C PHE A 117 -4.37 6.12 -10.64
N LEU A 118 -4.74 5.37 -11.69
CA LEU A 118 -5.12 5.94 -12.99
C LEU A 118 -6.34 6.87 -12.88
N ILE A 119 -7.36 6.49 -12.10
CA ILE A 119 -8.55 7.34 -11.89
C ILE A 119 -8.14 8.66 -11.23
N VAL A 120 -7.30 8.59 -10.19
CA VAL A 120 -6.79 9.79 -9.51
C VAL A 120 -5.95 10.63 -10.48
N SER A 121 -5.03 10.03 -11.24
CA SER A 121 -4.14 10.76 -12.16
C SER A 121 -4.87 11.47 -13.28
N LEU A 122 -5.94 10.88 -13.82
CA LEU A 122 -6.73 11.50 -14.90
C LEU A 122 -7.35 12.83 -14.47
N SER A 123 -7.63 13.00 -13.18
CA SER A 123 -8.22 14.24 -12.65
C SER A 123 -7.23 15.41 -12.62
N PHE A 124 -5.93 15.16 -12.83
CA PHE A 124 -4.89 16.18 -12.91
C PHE A 124 -4.58 16.63 -14.36
N THR A 125 -5.28 16.08 -15.35
CA THR A 125 -5.09 16.41 -16.76
C THR A 125 -6.26 17.25 -17.26
N VAL A 126 -5.97 18.42 -17.82
CA VAL A 126 -6.97 19.36 -18.36
C VAL A 126 -6.52 19.87 -19.72
N ASP A 127 -7.30 19.61 -20.78
CA ASP A 127 -7.03 20.01 -22.16
C ASP A 127 -5.60 19.64 -22.59
N ASP A 128 -5.24 18.36 -22.44
CA ASP A 128 -3.92 17.77 -22.70
C ASP A 128 -2.75 18.31 -21.84
N ALA A 129 -2.99 19.31 -20.99
CA ALA A 129 -2.00 19.81 -20.05
C ALA A 129 -2.06 19.05 -18.72
N VAL A 130 -0.97 18.37 -18.40
CA VAL A 130 -0.82 17.55 -17.19
C VAL A 130 -0.30 18.39 -16.04
N THR A 131 -1.09 18.49 -14.97
CA THR A 131 -0.65 19.09 -13.70
C THR A 131 0.07 18.02 -12.87
N PRO A 132 1.25 18.28 -12.29
CA PRO A 132 1.94 17.29 -11.49
C PRO A 132 1.11 16.85 -10.27
N MET A 133 0.97 15.53 -10.08
CA MET A 133 0.30 15.00 -8.90
C MET A 133 1.09 15.33 -7.61
N PRO A 134 0.40 15.63 -6.49
CA PRO A 134 1.05 15.85 -5.21
C PRO A 134 1.99 14.71 -4.80
N ALA A 135 3.21 15.07 -4.38
CA ALA A 135 4.22 14.10 -3.98
C ALA A 135 3.76 13.24 -2.77
N ARG A 136 2.88 13.77 -1.92
CA ARG A 136 2.26 13.03 -0.82
C ARG A 136 1.35 11.90 -1.33
N ILE A 137 0.59 12.13 -2.40
CA ILE A 137 -0.25 11.10 -3.03
C ILE A 137 0.64 10.00 -3.62
N LEU A 138 1.67 10.39 -4.39
CA LEU A 138 2.64 9.44 -4.96
C LEU A 138 3.30 8.56 -3.88
N LEU A 139 3.73 9.18 -2.77
CA LEU A 139 4.29 8.45 -1.63
C LEU A 139 3.31 7.43 -1.05
N LYS A 140 2.04 7.81 -0.86
CA LYS A 140 1.03 6.90 -0.28
C LYS A 140 0.71 5.74 -1.18
N PHE A 141 0.56 5.97 -2.49
CA PHE A 141 0.40 4.90 -3.46
C PHE A 141 1.60 3.96 -3.49
N ALA A 142 2.81 4.51 -3.50
CA ALA A 142 4.04 3.72 -3.47
C ALA A 142 4.17 2.87 -2.20
N GLN A 143 3.79 3.39 -1.03
CA GLN A 143 3.79 2.65 0.23
C GLN A 143 2.86 1.42 0.20
N VAL A 144 1.73 1.50 -0.50
CA VAL A 144 0.78 0.40 -0.57
C VAL A 144 1.16 -0.60 -1.66
N ILE A 145 1.60 -0.13 -2.83
CA ILE A 145 1.91 -1.02 -3.95
C ILE A 145 3.25 -1.74 -3.81
N CYS A 146 4.22 -1.21 -3.06
CA CYS A 146 5.58 -1.76 -3.00
C CYS A 146 5.65 -3.22 -2.54
N ILE A 147 4.65 -3.70 -1.80
CA ILE A 147 4.54 -5.10 -1.34
C ILE A 147 4.21 -6.04 -2.51
N PHE A 148 3.51 -5.53 -3.53
CA PHE A 148 3.07 -6.29 -4.71
C PHE A 148 3.93 -6.03 -5.94
N ASP A 149 4.37 -4.79 -6.12
CA ASP A 149 5.24 -4.35 -7.20
C ASP A 149 6.15 -3.20 -6.75
N ALA A 150 7.39 -3.57 -6.43
CA ALA A 150 8.43 -2.61 -6.05
C ALA A 150 8.94 -1.76 -7.23
N ILE A 151 8.84 -2.25 -8.47
CA ILE A 151 9.26 -1.51 -9.66
C ILE A 151 8.29 -0.36 -9.90
N GLN A 152 6.99 -0.65 -9.90
CA GLN A 152 5.96 0.38 -10.07
C GLN A 152 6.03 1.45 -8.97
N ALA A 153 6.24 1.03 -7.71
CA ALA A 153 6.45 1.96 -6.60
C ALA A 153 7.65 2.89 -6.86
N ALA A 154 8.77 2.32 -7.33
CA ALA A 154 9.97 3.10 -7.63
C ALA A 154 9.75 4.10 -8.79
N GLU A 155 8.99 3.74 -9.81
CA GLU A 155 8.64 4.64 -10.92
C GLU A 155 7.84 5.86 -10.42
N TRP A 156 6.77 5.62 -9.66
CA TRP A 156 5.95 6.69 -9.10
C TRP A 156 6.72 7.62 -8.17
N LEU A 157 7.61 7.04 -7.34
CA LEU A 157 8.47 7.83 -6.45
C LEU A 157 9.51 8.65 -7.22
N SER A 158 10.11 8.11 -8.29
CA SER A 158 11.07 8.84 -9.12
C SER A 158 10.41 10.03 -9.83
N VAL A 159 9.18 9.86 -10.33
CA VAL A 159 8.36 10.97 -10.84
C VAL A 159 8.12 12.01 -9.75
N GLY A 160 7.81 11.59 -8.52
CA GLY A 160 7.64 12.50 -7.37
C GLY A 160 8.90 13.30 -7.04
N VAL A 161 10.07 12.66 -7.02
CA VAL A 161 11.37 13.34 -6.80
C VAL A 161 11.61 14.38 -7.88
N GLN A 162 11.43 14.01 -9.16
CA GLN A 162 11.62 14.91 -10.29
C GLN A 162 10.70 16.13 -10.17
N ASN A 163 9.39 15.91 -9.95
CA ASN A 163 8.41 16.98 -9.82
C ASN A 163 8.74 17.93 -8.64
N MET A 164 9.23 17.40 -7.51
CA MET A 164 9.63 18.21 -6.36
C MET A 164 10.89 19.05 -6.65
N LEU A 165 11.86 18.51 -7.37
CA LEU A 165 13.05 19.25 -7.79
C LEU A 165 12.68 20.35 -8.79
N ASP A 166 11.83 20.04 -9.77
CA ASP A 166 11.33 21.01 -10.76
C ASP A 166 10.54 22.14 -10.08
N ALA A 167 9.61 21.81 -9.19
CA ALA A 167 8.88 22.81 -8.41
C ALA A 167 9.82 23.65 -7.52
N GLY A 168 10.86 23.02 -6.95
CA GLY A 168 11.91 23.72 -6.20
C GLY A 168 12.64 24.76 -7.05
N ARG A 169 13.08 24.37 -8.26
CA ARG A 169 13.73 25.28 -9.22
C ARG A 169 12.80 26.41 -9.65
N LEU A 170 11.55 26.09 -9.98
CA LEU A 170 10.56 27.09 -10.40
C LEU A 170 10.28 28.14 -9.31
N SER A 171 10.33 27.75 -8.04
CA SER A 171 10.14 28.67 -6.91
C SER A 171 11.27 29.69 -6.73
N GLN A 172 12.41 29.51 -7.40
CA GLN A 172 13.57 30.40 -7.33
C GLN A 172 13.65 31.39 -8.51
N LEU A 173 12.81 31.24 -9.54
CA LEU A 173 12.83 32.07 -10.75
C LEU A 173 11.94 33.32 -10.60
N SER A 174 12.35 34.46 -11.17
CA SER A 174 11.64 35.75 -11.06
C SER A 174 10.25 35.79 -11.73
N GLU A 175 9.44 36.78 -11.35
CA GLU A 175 7.96 36.85 -11.43
C GLU A 175 7.29 36.83 -12.82
N SER A 176 7.99 36.60 -13.93
CA SER A 176 7.39 36.79 -15.28
C SER A 176 6.34 35.75 -15.71
N PHE A 177 6.12 34.66 -14.96
CA PHE A 177 5.17 33.57 -15.30
C PHE A 177 4.41 33.01 -14.07
N LEU A 178 3.72 33.87 -13.31
CA LEU A 178 3.20 33.51 -11.97
C LEU A 178 2.15 32.39 -11.92
N ALA A 179 1.22 32.30 -12.87
CA ALA A 179 0.06 31.41 -12.73
C ALA A 179 0.40 29.92 -12.89
N SER A 180 1.05 29.53 -13.99
CA SER A 180 1.43 28.12 -14.22
C SER A 180 2.43 27.60 -13.17
N ARG A 181 3.37 28.46 -12.73
CA ARG A 181 4.33 28.13 -11.68
C ARG A 181 3.67 27.96 -10.32
N SER A 182 2.74 28.85 -9.96
CA SER A 182 2.00 28.75 -8.70
C SER A 182 1.19 27.45 -8.64
N LEU A 183 0.52 27.09 -9.75
CA LEU A 183 -0.22 25.83 -9.84
C LEU A 183 0.69 24.61 -9.65
N ILE A 184 1.84 24.56 -10.31
CA ILE A 184 2.81 23.46 -10.18
C ILE A 184 3.29 23.34 -8.73
N CYS A 185 3.70 24.45 -8.11
CA CYS A 185 4.18 24.45 -6.72
C CYS A 185 3.08 24.02 -5.74
N ILE A 186 1.86 24.56 -5.88
CA ILE A 186 0.73 24.21 -5.02
C ILE A 186 0.38 22.73 -5.18
N SER A 187 0.33 22.24 -6.42
CA SER A 187 -0.01 20.84 -6.70
C SER A 187 1.04 19.88 -6.16
N VAL A 188 2.32 20.05 -6.51
CA VAL A 188 3.42 19.16 -6.07
C VAL A 188 3.50 19.06 -4.54
N PHE A 189 3.32 20.18 -3.83
CA PHE A 189 3.41 20.23 -2.37
C PHE A 189 2.06 20.08 -1.66
N GLY A 190 0.99 19.70 -2.38
CA GLY A 190 -0.30 19.33 -1.81
C GLY A 190 -0.95 20.46 -1.03
N GLY A 191 -0.99 21.66 -1.60
CA GLY A 191 -1.71 22.80 -1.01
C GLY A 191 -0.92 23.67 -0.05
N LYS A 192 0.33 23.35 0.31
CA LYS A 192 1.10 24.22 1.22
C LYS A 192 1.48 25.54 0.55
N LYS A 193 0.86 26.64 0.99
CA LYS A 193 1.23 28.01 0.61
C LYS A 193 2.73 28.22 0.81
N THR A 194 3.46 28.40 -0.29
CA THR A 194 4.51 29.42 -0.33
C THR A 194 3.89 30.64 -1.00
N ALA A 195 3.09 31.39 -0.24
CA ALA A 195 3.06 32.82 -0.51
C ALA A 195 4.49 33.33 -0.32
N PRO A 196 5.02 34.18 -1.22
CA PRO A 196 6.36 34.72 -1.07
C PRO A 196 6.38 35.51 0.24
N GLY A 197 7.09 35.02 1.26
CA GLY A 197 7.28 35.73 2.52
C GLY A 197 6.98 35.02 3.84
N CYS A 198 6.55 33.75 3.89
CA CYS A 198 6.31 33.07 5.18
C CYS A 198 7.34 31.98 5.53
N GLY A 199 8.33 32.37 6.34
CA GLY A 199 9.58 31.65 6.62
C GLY A 199 9.53 30.44 7.57
N LYS A 200 8.60 29.49 7.41
CA LYS A 200 8.61 28.24 8.22
C LYS A 200 8.39 26.92 7.43
N ALA A 201 8.56 26.94 6.10
CA ALA A 201 8.18 25.81 5.22
C ALA A 201 9.32 24.82 4.83
N LYS A 202 10.59 25.10 5.16
CA LYS A 202 11.74 24.32 4.65
C LYS A 202 11.77 22.87 5.17
N GLY A 203 11.40 22.66 6.45
CA GLY A 203 11.48 21.35 7.11
C GLY A 203 10.49 20.30 6.58
N THR A 204 9.28 20.68 6.18
CA THR A 204 8.28 19.68 5.75
C THR A 204 8.43 19.24 4.29
N LYS A 205 8.98 20.10 3.42
CA LYS A 205 9.28 19.72 2.03
C LYS A 205 10.50 18.79 1.99
N ALA A 206 11.55 19.14 2.75
CA ALA A 206 12.73 18.31 2.90
C ALA A 206 12.39 16.95 3.52
N SER A 207 11.57 16.89 4.57
CA SER A 207 11.17 15.62 5.18
C SER A 207 10.37 14.73 4.24
N LEU A 208 9.47 15.29 3.42
CA LEU A 208 8.74 14.55 2.39
C LEU A 208 9.69 13.99 1.33
N MET A 209 10.65 14.80 0.85
CA MET A 209 11.67 14.34 -0.10
C MET A 209 12.52 13.21 0.50
N THR A 210 12.97 13.35 1.75
CA THR A 210 13.71 12.29 2.45
C THR A 210 12.89 11.00 2.55
N ALA A 211 11.59 11.09 2.88
CA ALA A 211 10.72 9.92 2.96
C ALA A 211 10.54 9.23 1.59
N ILE A 212 10.35 10.00 0.52
CA ILE A 212 10.25 9.50 -0.85
C ILE A 212 11.55 8.81 -1.29
N LEU A 213 12.70 9.46 -1.10
CA LEU A 213 14.01 8.89 -1.44
C LEU A 213 14.30 7.63 -0.65
N THR A 214 14.00 7.61 0.66
CA THR A 214 14.18 6.42 1.50
C THR A 214 13.37 5.24 0.98
N LEU A 215 12.10 5.46 0.61
CA LEU A 215 11.27 4.40 0.06
C LEU A 215 11.74 3.98 -1.35
N LEU A 216 12.14 4.94 -2.19
CA LEU A 216 12.63 4.68 -3.55
C LEU A 216 13.88 3.79 -3.54
N ILE A 217 14.84 4.09 -2.66
CA ILE A 217 16.05 3.29 -2.46
C ILE A 217 15.66 1.85 -2.10
N ARG A 218 14.75 1.66 -1.14
CA ARG A 218 14.27 0.32 -0.73
C ARG A 218 13.61 -0.42 -1.89
N CYS A 219 12.67 0.22 -2.59
CA CYS A 219 11.96 -0.37 -3.71
C CYS A 219 12.90 -0.78 -4.85
N ARG A 220 13.88 0.06 -5.20
CA ARG A 220 14.88 -0.28 -6.22
C ARG A 220 15.81 -1.40 -5.80
N ALA A 221 16.26 -1.37 -4.55
CA ALA A 221 17.07 -2.44 -3.99
C ALA A 221 16.31 -3.77 -4.02
N ASP A 222 15.04 -3.79 -3.58
CA ASP A 222 14.16 -4.97 -3.61
C ASP A 222 13.94 -5.50 -5.04
N ALA A 223 13.78 -4.60 -6.01
CA ALA A 223 13.67 -4.93 -7.44
C ALA A 223 15.01 -5.36 -8.08
N GLY A 224 16.13 -5.27 -7.36
CA GLY A 224 17.47 -5.59 -7.87
C GLY A 224 17.98 -4.60 -8.93
N VAL A 225 17.43 -3.38 -8.94
CA VAL A 225 17.86 -2.30 -9.84
C VAL A 225 19.20 -1.76 -9.34
N LYS A 226 20.22 -1.75 -10.22
CA LYS A 226 21.58 -1.28 -9.90
C LYS A 226 21.71 0.24 -9.83
N ARG A 227 20.71 0.96 -10.31
CA ARG A 227 20.70 2.42 -10.44
C ARG A 227 20.65 3.08 -9.06
N MET A 228 21.66 3.89 -8.75
CA MET A 228 21.81 4.61 -7.48
C MET A 228 21.23 6.03 -7.65
N GLU A 229 19.94 6.20 -7.32
CA GLU A 229 19.22 7.45 -7.54
C GLU A 229 19.83 8.64 -6.78
N VAL A 230 20.22 8.45 -5.52
CA VAL A 230 20.74 9.55 -4.69
C VAL A 230 22.11 9.98 -5.17
N HIS A 231 22.97 9.02 -5.54
CA HIS A 231 24.28 9.33 -6.13
C HIS A 231 24.16 10.08 -7.47
N GLU A 232 23.28 9.61 -8.36
CA GLU A 232 23.11 10.25 -9.68
C GLU A 232 22.55 11.68 -9.60
N ARG A 233 21.74 11.96 -8.58
CA ARG A 233 21.08 13.26 -8.38
C ARG A 233 21.69 14.08 -7.24
N GLU A 234 22.89 13.75 -6.79
CA GLU A 234 23.49 14.37 -5.60
C GLU A 234 23.52 15.90 -5.69
N HIS A 235 23.94 16.43 -6.85
CA HIS A 235 24.03 17.87 -7.10
C HIS A 235 22.67 18.57 -6.93
N ASP A 236 21.63 18.03 -7.54
CA ASP A 236 20.27 18.59 -7.47
C ASP A 236 19.69 18.48 -6.06
N LEU A 237 19.99 17.39 -5.35
CA LEU A 237 19.52 17.15 -3.99
C LEU A 237 20.21 18.04 -2.96
N ARG A 238 21.45 18.47 -3.20
CA ARG A 238 22.17 19.41 -2.33
C ARG A 238 21.48 20.76 -2.21
N GLY A 239 20.81 21.22 -3.28
CA GLY A 239 19.99 22.43 -3.26
C GLY A 239 18.68 22.28 -2.48
N PHE A 240 18.28 21.05 -2.16
CA PHE A 240 16.96 20.72 -1.59
C PHE A 240 17.04 20.17 -0.16
N LEU A 241 18.09 19.43 0.18
CA LEU A 241 18.29 18.72 1.45
C LEU A 241 19.48 19.29 2.22
N GLU A 242 19.46 19.11 3.54
CA GLU A 242 20.61 19.38 4.40
C GLU A 242 21.72 18.34 4.15
N ASP A 243 22.99 18.77 4.23
CA ASP A 243 24.14 17.94 3.87
C ASP A 243 24.25 16.65 4.71
N ASP A 244 23.86 16.69 5.98
CA ASP A 244 23.82 15.54 6.88
C ASP A 244 22.79 14.50 6.42
N LYS A 245 21.59 14.95 6.00
CA LYS A 245 20.54 14.09 5.44
C LYS A 245 20.97 13.48 4.12
N LEU A 246 21.60 14.27 3.25
CA LEU A 246 22.12 13.78 1.97
C LEU A 246 23.19 12.71 2.17
N LYS A 247 24.17 12.94 3.05
CA LYS A 247 25.18 11.93 3.43
C LYS A 247 24.55 10.66 3.99
N SER A 248 23.55 10.80 4.86
CA SER A 248 22.81 9.65 5.40
C SER A 248 22.09 8.85 4.32
N LEU A 249 21.50 9.52 3.32
CA LEU A 249 20.80 8.86 2.21
C LEU A 249 21.77 8.15 1.26
N LEU A 250 22.91 8.77 0.93
CA LEU A 250 23.97 8.16 0.11
C LEU A 250 24.51 6.89 0.79
N HIS A 251 24.78 6.95 2.09
CA HIS A 251 25.20 5.79 2.86
C HIS A 251 24.12 4.70 2.87
N PHE A 252 22.87 5.08 3.14
CA PHE A 252 21.74 4.15 3.15
C PHE A 252 21.54 3.44 1.79
N GLU A 253 21.71 4.17 0.69
CA GLU A 253 21.63 3.61 -0.66
C GLU A 253 22.72 2.56 -0.91
N SER A 254 23.96 2.83 -0.51
CA SER A 254 25.08 1.88 -0.59
C SER A 254 24.79 0.61 0.21
N VAL A 255 24.32 0.75 1.45
CA VAL A 255 23.98 -0.38 2.33
C VAL A 255 22.83 -1.23 1.76
N CYS A 256 21.81 -0.60 1.16
CA CYS A 256 20.72 -1.34 0.55
C CYS A 256 21.18 -2.13 -0.68
N ALA A 257 22.04 -1.53 -1.51
CA ALA A 257 22.58 -2.19 -2.69
C ALA A 257 23.43 -3.41 -2.32
N THR A 258 24.30 -3.29 -1.32
CA THR A 258 25.14 -4.42 -0.85
C THR A 258 24.30 -5.53 -0.22
N ALA A 259 23.36 -5.19 0.67
CA ALA A 259 22.49 -6.16 1.32
C ALA A 259 21.67 -6.99 0.30
N MET A 260 21.18 -6.35 -0.76
CA MET A 260 20.43 -7.03 -1.81
C MET A 260 21.31 -7.85 -2.75
N ALA A 261 22.53 -7.39 -3.04
CA ALA A 261 23.53 -8.19 -3.77
C ALA A 261 23.86 -9.49 -3.00
N GLU A 262 24.10 -9.39 -1.70
CA GLU A 262 24.33 -10.55 -0.84
C GLU A 262 23.11 -11.48 -0.79
N LYS A 263 21.90 -10.92 -0.64
CA LYS A 263 20.66 -11.72 -0.63
C LYS A 263 20.51 -12.51 -1.93
N LYS A 264 20.79 -11.87 -3.08
CA LYS A 264 20.74 -12.52 -4.40
C LYS A 264 21.78 -13.63 -4.49
N GLN A 265 23.01 -13.38 -4.06
CA GLN A 265 24.07 -14.39 -4.03
C GLN A 265 23.66 -15.60 -3.17
N ARG A 266 23.13 -15.37 -1.96
CA ARG A 266 22.66 -16.45 -1.06
C ARG A 266 21.52 -17.27 -1.69
N ILE A 267 20.62 -16.62 -2.44
CA ILE A 267 19.54 -17.33 -3.16
C ILE A 267 20.12 -18.17 -4.30
N GLN A 268 21.05 -17.61 -5.09
CA GLN A 268 21.72 -18.32 -6.17
C GLN A 268 22.51 -19.53 -5.66
N GLU A 269 23.26 -19.39 -4.57
CA GLU A 269 23.97 -20.50 -3.92
C GLU A 269 23.02 -21.59 -3.44
N LYS A 270 21.87 -21.22 -2.83
CA LYS A 270 20.84 -22.18 -2.43
C LYS A 270 20.23 -22.91 -3.62
N MET A 271 19.98 -22.20 -4.73
CA MET A 271 19.47 -22.83 -5.96
C MET A 271 20.52 -23.77 -6.57
N ALA A 272 21.78 -23.34 -6.67
CA ALA A 272 22.88 -24.15 -7.19
C ALA A 272 23.06 -25.45 -6.39
N ARG A 273 23.01 -25.39 -5.04
CA ARG A 273 23.04 -26.58 -4.17
C ARG A 273 21.86 -27.53 -4.43
N ARG A 274 20.65 -27.00 -4.62
CA ARG A 274 19.47 -27.83 -4.95
C ARG A 274 19.61 -28.50 -6.32
N THR A 275 20.17 -27.81 -7.31
CA THR A 275 20.40 -28.37 -8.65
C THR A 275 21.53 -29.41 -8.66
N ALA A 276 22.60 -29.18 -7.89
CA ALA A 276 23.70 -30.14 -7.72
C ALA A 276 23.22 -31.44 -7.05
N ASN A 277 22.43 -31.35 -5.97
CA ASN A 277 21.89 -32.52 -5.28
C ASN A 277 20.91 -33.33 -6.15
N LYS A 278 20.18 -32.67 -7.07
CA LYS A 278 19.31 -33.36 -8.05
C LYS A 278 20.09 -34.07 -9.17
N ARG A 279 21.25 -33.54 -9.58
CA ARG A 279 22.12 -34.23 -10.55
C ARG A 279 22.88 -35.41 -9.93
N ALA A 280 23.29 -35.29 -8.67
CA ALA A 280 23.95 -36.38 -7.95
C ALA A 280 23.06 -37.62 -7.72
N THR A 281 21.73 -37.49 -7.83
CA THR A 281 20.76 -38.58 -7.65
C THR A 281 20.31 -39.24 -8.98
N ALA A 282 20.79 -38.78 -10.14
CA ALA A 282 20.33 -39.27 -11.44
C ALA A 282 21.24 -40.35 -12.08
N ALA A 283 22.32 -40.78 -11.41
CA ALA A 283 23.29 -41.72 -11.99
C ALA A 283 23.42 -43.01 -11.16
N THR A 284 22.32 -43.75 -10.99
CA THR A 284 22.41 -45.19 -10.69
C THR A 284 21.13 -45.92 -11.13
N LYS A 285 20.97 -46.12 -12.44
CA LYS A 285 20.28 -47.31 -12.95
C LYS A 285 21.15 -47.94 -14.02
N LYS A 286 21.82 -49.01 -13.59
CA LYS A 286 22.57 -49.95 -14.41
C LYS A 286 21.54 -50.79 -15.17
N ASP A 287 21.87 -51.11 -16.41
CA ASP A 287 21.10 -51.95 -17.32
C ASP A 287 20.65 -53.27 -16.70
N GLY A 288 19.41 -53.65 -17.02
CA GLY A 288 18.77 -54.91 -16.66
C GLY A 288 17.58 -55.15 -17.58
N VAL A 289 17.89 -55.66 -18.77
CA VAL A 289 17.12 -56.47 -19.72
C VAL A 289 15.60 -56.64 -19.48
N ASP A 290 14.87 -56.30 -20.55
CA ASP A 290 13.55 -56.73 -21.02
C ASP A 290 12.62 -57.55 -20.11
N SER A 291 11.43 -56.98 -19.86
CA SER A 291 10.17 -57.71 -19.75
C SER A 291 8.97 -56.81 -20.09
N LYS A 292 8.46 -57.05 -21.30
CA LYS A 292 7.13 -56.86 -21.88
C LYS A 292 5.98 -56.30 -20.98
N GLU A 293 5.39 -55.21 -21.49
CA GLU A 293 3.97 -54.81 -21.54
C GLU A 293 3.06 -54.81 -20.30
N MET A 294 2.68 -53.57 -19.93
CA MET A 294 1.29 -53.05 -19.89
C MET A 294 0.35 -53.46 -18.73
N ASN A 295 0.21 -52.59 -17.73
CA ASN A 295 -1.03 -51.81 -17.50
C ASN A 295 -0.89 -50.81 -16.34
N ALA A 296 -1.66 -49.73 -16.46
CA ALA A 296 -1.52 -48.44 -15.81
C ALA A 296 -2.03 -48.36 -14.35
N ASP A 297 -1.39 -47.46 -13.60
CA ASP A 297 -1.91 -46.52 -12.60
C ASP A 297 -2.77 -46.98 -11.41
N ALA A 298 -2.21 -46.76 -10.21
CA ALA A 298 -2.53 -45.60 -9.35
C ALA A 298 -2.36 -45.96 -7.87
N HIS A 299 -1.26 -45.54 -7.21
CA HIS A 299 -1.21 -45.16 -5.78
C HIS A 299 0.23 -44.76 -5.36
N GLY A 300 0.67 -43.56 -5.80
CA GLY A 300 2.01 -43.02 -5.50
C GLY A 300 2.07 -41.93 -4.41
N ASP A 301 0.93 -41.40 -3.95
CA ASP A 301 0.91 -40.15 -3.16
C ASP A 301 0.92 -40.30 -1.63
N SER A 302 0.74 -41.51 -1.07
CA SER A 302 0.64 -41.67 0.38
C SER A 302 2.00 -41.75 1.10
N THR A 303 3.07 -42.14 0.41
CA THR A 303 4.40 -42.35 1.01
C THR A 303 5.25 -41.07 1.09
N SER A 304 5.02 -40.10 0.21
CA SER A 304 5.72 -38.81 0.18
C SER A 304 5.25 -37.88 1.31
N TYR A 305 3.94 -37.83 1.56
CA TYR A 305 3.34 -37.01 2.61
C TYR A 305 3.74 -37.49 4.02
N ARG A 306 3.76 -38.82 4.23
CA ARG A 306 4.15 -39.42 5.51
C ARG A 306 5.62 -39.16 5.85
N ARG A 307 6.50 -39.14 4.84
CA ARG A 307 7.93 -38.85 4.99
C ARG A 307 8.18 -37.35 5.27
N TYR A 308 7.37 -36.46 4.70
CA TYR A 308 7.43 -35.01 4.98
C TYR A 308 6.96 -34.68 6.41
N LEU A 309 5.89 -35.32 6.88
CA LEU A 309 5.42 -35.19 8.26
C LEU A 309 6.44 -35.74 9.27
N HIS A 310 7.06 -36.88 8.98
CA HIS A 310 8.10 -37.45 9.84
C HIS A 310 9.33 -36.54 9.94
N SER A 311 9.81 -36.03 8.80
CA SER A 311 10.94 -35.08 8.77
C SER A 311 10.63 -33.75 9.47
N SER A 312 9.39 -33.29 9.39
CA SER A 312 8.94 -32.08 10.10
C SER A 312 8.88 -32.30 11.61
N LEU A 313 8.44 -33.47 12.07
CA LEU A 313 8.42 -33.84 13.49
C LEU A 313 9.84 -34.00 14.06
N GLU A 314 10.75 -34.65 13.35
CA GLU A 314 12.17 -34.74 13.75
C GLU A 314 12.86 -33.37 13.82
N TYR A 315 12.49 -32.44 12.94
CA TYR A 315 13.01 -31.07 12.98
C TYR A 315 12.60 -30.29 14.24
N PHE A 316 11.43 -30.58 14.80
CA PHE A 316 10.93 -29.96 16.03
C PHE A 316 11.36 -30.69 17.31
N LEU A 317 11.64 -32.00 17.25
CA LEU A 317 12.04 -32.80 18.43
C LEU A 317 13.57 -32.93 18.64
N GLY A 318 14.41 -32.46 17.70
CA GLY A 318 15.87 -32.52 17.84
C GLY A 318 16.40 -31.74 19.07
N SER A 319 17.36 -32.32 19.79
CA SER A 319 17.90 -31.84 21.07
C SER A 319 18.74 -30.56 21.01
N GLU A 320 18.89 -29.93 19.84
CA GLU A 320 19.74 -28.75 19.61
C GLU A 320 18.96 -27.42 19.69
N TRP A 321 18.30 -27.17 20.82
CA TRP A 321 17.52 -25.94 21.04
C TRP A 321 18.39 -24.69 21.21
N ARG A 322 19.67 -24.84 21.59
CA ARG A 322 20.58 -23.73 21.88
C ARG A 322 21.17 -23.02 20.66
N GLN A 323 21.16 -23.62 19.46
CA GLN A 323 21.83 -23.05 18.28
C GLN A 323 20.91 -22.27 17.32
N ARG A 324 19.58 -22.28 17.51
CA ARG A 324 18.64 -21.64 16.57
C ARG A 324 17.47 -20.96 17.30
N PRO A 325 17.56 -19.65 17.60
CA PRO A 325 16.48 -18.92 18.29
C PRO A 325 15.17 -18.86 17.48
N SER A 326 15.24 -19.02 16.16
CA SER A 326 14.05 -19.10 15.29
C SER A 326 13.15 -20.31 15.56
N ARG A 327 13.70 -21.42 16.09
CA ARG A 327 12.92 -22.60 16.48
C ARG A 327 12.07 -22.33 17.72
N ILE A 328 12.62 -21.59 18.68
CA ILE A 328 11.91 -21.19 19.90
C ILE A 328 10.75 -20.27 19.51
N VAL A 329 10.97 -19.28 18.64
CA VAL A 329 9.92 -18.36 18.18
C VAL A 329 8.79 -19.12 17.46
N LEU A 330 9.11 -20.06 16.58
CA LEU A 330 8.10 -20.89 15.89
C LEU A 330 7.33 -21.81 16.85
N PHE A 331 8.02 -22.43 17.81
CA PHE A 331 7.39 -23.27 18.81
C PHE A 331 6.46 -22.45 19.72
N VAL A 332 6.93 -21.29 20.21
CA VAL A 332 6.13 -20.37 21.01
C VAL A 332 4.94 -19.84 20.22
N ALA A 333 5.11 -19.47 18.95
CA ALA A 333 4.00 -19.06 18.07
C ALA A 333 2.99 -20.20 17.86
N GLY A 334 3.46 -21.44 17.69
CA GLY A 334 2.62 -22.63 17.59
C GLY A 334 1.83 -22.90 18.87
N VAL A 335 2.47 -22.78 20.04
CA VAL A 335 1.81 -22.91 21.35
C VAL A 335 0.79 -21.80 21.57
N ILE A 336 1.10 -20.55 21.18
CA ILE A 336 0.15 -19.43 21.26
C ILE A 336 -1.06 -19.68 20.36
N LEU A 337 -0.86 -20.12 19.12
CA LEU A 337 -1.95 -20.49 18.21
C LEU A 337 -2.79 -21.64 18.77
N LEU A 338 -2.16 -22.66 19.35
CA LEU A 338 -2.87 -23.77 19.99
C LEU A 338 -3.71 -23.29 21.18
N LEU A 339 -3.15 -22.43 22.04
CA LEU A 339 -3.87 -21.84 23.17
C LEU A 339 -5.02 -20.95 22.72
N LEU A 340 -4.85 -20.17 21.64
CA LEU A 340 -5.93 -19.37 21.05
C LEU A 340 -7.05 -20.25 20.50
N MET A 341 -6.71 -21.36 19.83
CA MET A 341 -7.70 -22.33 19.33
C MET A 341 -8.44 -23.02 20.49
N ILE A 342 -7.75 -23.45 21.54
CA ILE A 342 -8.38 -24.04 22.75
C ILE A 342 -9.30 -23.00 23.41
N ARG A 343 -8.88 -21.74 23.49
CA ARG A 343 -9.69 -20.66 24.09
C ARG A 343 -10.93 -20.34 23.25
N GLN A 344 -10.83 -20.41 21.92
CA GLN A 344 -11.97 -20.27 21.01
C GLN A 344 -12.95 -21.44 21.16
N VAL A 345 -12.45 -22.68 21.22
CA VAL A 345 -13.28 -23.87 21.46
C VAL A 345 -13.96 -23.80 22.82
N ALA A 346 -13.23 -23.43 23.89
CA ALA A 346 -13.80 -23.24 25.22
C ALA A 346 -14.86 -22.12 25.26
N SER A 347 -14.66 -21.03 24.52
CA SER A 347 -15.64 -19.94 24.37
C SER A 347 -16.91 -20.39 23.64
N ILE A 348 -16.76 -21.21 22.59
CA ILE A 348 -17.87 -21.79 21.84
C ILE A 348 -18.65 -22.78 22.70
N VAL A 349 -17.95 -23.65 23.44
CA VAL A 349 -18.55 -24.60 24.39
C VAL A 349 -19.26 -23.85 25.53
N ALA A 350 -18.67 -22.78 26.06
CA ALA A 350 -19.29 -21.96 27.10
C ALA A 350 -20.53 -21.20 26.60
N ARG A 351 -20.55 -20.73 25.34
CA ARG A 351 -21.74 -20.14 24.71
C ARG A 351 -22.81 -21.18 24.40
N GLY A 352 -22.42 -22.40 24.01
CA GLY A 352 -23.33 -23.53 23.84
C GLY A 352 -24.00 -23.96 25.15
N LEU A 353 -23.23 -24.05 26.24
CA LEU A 353 -23.73 -24.35 27.59
C LEU A 353 -24.63 -23.25 28.17
N ARG A 354 -24.39 -21.97 27.86
CA ARG A 354 -25.31 -20.87 28.24
C ARG A 354 -26.63 -20.93 27.48
N LYS A 355 -26.62 -21.34 26.20
CA LYS A 355 -27.85 -21.54 25.42
C LYS A 355 -28.66 -22.76 25.88
N MET A 356 -28.01 -23.81 26.36
CA MET A 356 -28.73 -24.95 26.96
C MET A 356 -29.30 -24.67 28.35
N LYS A 357 -28.72 -23.74 29.12
CA LYS A 357 -29.28 -23.30 30.41
C LYS A 357 -30.45 -22.31 30.29
N SER A 358 -30.78 -21.82 29.09
CA SER A 358 -31.91 -20.91 28.86
C SER A 358 -33.12 -21.58 28.20
N LEU A 359 -33.44 -22.82 28.58
CA LEU A 359 -34.74 -23.42 28.27
C LEU A 359 -35.79 -22.83 29.22
N PRO A 360 -36.83 -22.13 28.71
CA PRO A 360 -37.81 -21.47 29.55
C PRO A 360 -38.72 -22.51 30.20
N HIS A 361 -38.63 -22.60 31.54
CA HIS A 361 -39.74 -23.07 32.35
C HIS A 361 -40.90 -22.07 32.20
N GLY A 362 -42.00 -22.49 31.58
CA GLY A 362 -43.28 -21.80 31.71
C GLY A 362 -44.05 -21.59 30.42
N ALA A 363 -44.74 -22.63 29.97
CA ALA A 363 -45.98 -22.47 29.20
C ALA A 363 -47.01 -23.47 29.73
N ARG A 364 -47.54 -23.16 30.92
CA ARG A 364 -48.67 -23.85 31.54
C ARG A 364 -49.89 -22.93 31.43
N LYS A 365 -50.83 -23.35 30.56
CA LYS A 365 -52.28 -23.01 30.52
C LYS A 365 -52.61 -21.58 30.02
N THR A 366 -53.69 -21.34 29.27
CA THR A 366 -55.06 -21.87 29.35
C THR A 366 -55.88 -21.68 28.07
N LEU A 367 -56.67 -22.73 27.73
CA LEU A 367 -58.10 -22.74 27.34
C LEU A 367 -58.65 -21.82 26.22
N THR A 368 -59.16 -22.50 25.19
CA THR A 368 -60.49 -22.36 24.55
C THR A 368 -61.32 -21.11 24.82
N LEU A 369 -61.73 -20.46 23.73
CA LEU A 369 -63.14 -20.29 23.36
C LEU A 369 -63.25 -20.23 21.83
#